data_AF-T5KSK4-F1
#
_entry.id   AF-T5KSK4-F1
#
_cell.length_a   1.000
_cell.length_b   1.000
_cell.length_c   1.000
_cell.angle_alpha   90.00
_cell.angle_beta   90.00
_cell.angle_gamma   90.00
#
_symmetry.space_group_name_H-M   'P 1'
#
loop_
_entity.id
_entity.type
_entity.pdbx_description
1 polymer ?
#
loop_
_entity_poly.entity_id
_entity_poly.type
_entity_poly.pdbx_seq_one_letter_code
_entity_poly.pdbx_strand_id
1 'polypeptide(L)' 'MSDDYDRIVITVTDALAAALAAADDVRLAEVAEPWSQTEELEGADPAQLAAFARDLAALARRAAASDHRLYCWTSI' A
#
# COMPACT_ATOMS: atom_id res chain seq x y z
N MET A 1 18.07 13.41 21.66
CA MET A 1 18.01 13.29 20.18
C MET A 1 16.58 13.59 19.83
N SER A 2 16.32 14.73 19.22
CA SER A 2 14.96 15.20 18.96
C SER A 2 14.44 14.51 17.70
N ASP A 3 13.47 13.61 17.85
CA ASP A 3 12.75 13.00 16.72
C ASP A 3 11.75 14.01 16.13
N ASP A 4 12.28 15.11 15.60
CA ASP A 4 11.53 16.18 14.94
C ASP A 4 11.51 15.95 13.42
N TYR A 5 11.32 14.69 13.03
CA TYR A 5 10.97 14.37 11.65
C TYR A 5 9.52 14.82 11.45
N ASP A 6 9.29 15.69 10.46
CA ASP A 6 7.97 16.26 10.18
C ASP A 6 6.99 15.13 9.84
N ARG A 7 6.11 14.81 10.80
CA ARG A 7 5.06 13.81 10.63
C ARG A 7 3.97 14.40 9.76
N ILE A 8 3.75 13.81 8.60
CA ILE A 8 2.71 14.27 7.66
C ILE A 8 1.67 13.18 7.42
N VAL A 9 0.43 13.61 7.22
CA VAL A 9 -0.67 12.75 6.80
C VAL A 9 -1.05 13.14 5.38
N ILE A 10 -0.88 12.19 4.45
CA ILE A 10 -1.15 12.40 3.02
C ILE A 10 -2.44 11.65 2.67
N THR A 11 -3.33 12.30 1.94
CA THR A 11 -4.51 11.63 1.38
C THR A 11 -4.09 10.66 0.29
N VAL A 12 -4.57 9.42 0.34
CA VAL A 12 -4.44 8.48 -0.77
C VAL A 12 -5.46 8.88 -1.82
N THR A 13 -5.03 8.97 -3.08
CA THR A 13 -5.92 9.38 -4.17
C THR A 13 -7.06 8.37 -4.34
N ASP A 14 -8.23 8.86 -4.77
CA ASP A 14 -9.39 7.99 -5.04
C ASP A 14 -9.09 6.93 -6.08
N ALA A 15 -8.33 7.31 -7.10
CA ALA A 15 -7.94 6.39 -8.16
C ALA A 15 -7.10 5.22 -7.62
N LEU A 16 -6.14 5.50 -6.74
CA LEU A 16 -5.31 4.45 -6.14
C LEU A 16 -6.13 3.58 -5.17
N ALA A 17 -6.96 4.18 -4.32
CA ALA A 17 -7.84 3.45 -3.42
C ALA A 17 -8.81 2.52 -4.18
N ALA A 18 -9.41 3.02 -5.26
CA ALA A 18 -10.31 2.24 -6.11
C ALA A 18 -9.58 1.10 -6.83
N ALA A 19 -8.37 1.36 -7.37
CA ALA A 19 -7.56 0.32 -8.02
C ALA A 19 -7.18 -0.80 -7.05
N LEU A 20 -6.77 -0.46 -5.81
CA LEU A 20 -6.48 -1.45 -4.77
C LEU A 20 -7.72 -2.26 -4.38
N ALA A 21 -8.89 -1.62 -4.27
CA ALA A 21 -10.12 -2.31 -3.92
C ALA A 21 -10.57 -3.30 -5.02
N ALA A 22 -10.32 -2.97 -6.28
CA ALA A 22 -10.72 -3.76 -7.45
C ALA A 22 -9.71 -4.85 -7.86
N ALA A 23 -8.45 -4.77 -7.41
CA ALA A 23 -7.43 -5.73 -7.75
C ALA A 23 -7.73 -7.12 -7.19
N ASP A 24 -7.53 -8.15 -8.02
CA ASP A 24 -7.60 -9.55 -7.61
C ASP A 24 -6.25 -10.07 -7.10
N ASP A 25 -6.27 -11.26 -6.48
CA ASP A 25 -5.07 -11.85 -5.87
C ASP A 25 -3.97 -12.19 -6.89
N VAL A 26 -4.34 -12.43 -8.15
CA VAL A 26 -3.38 -12.70 -9.23
C VAL A 26 -2.62 -11.41 -9.54
N ARG A 27 -3.33 -10.31 -9.77
CA ARG A 27 -2.73 -9.00 -10.05
C ARG A 27 -1.87 -8.51 -8.89
N LEU A 28 -2.30 -8.75 -7.65
CA LEU A 28 -1.54 -8.39 -6.44
C LEU A 28 -0.26 -9.22 -6.28
N ALA A 29 -0.26 -10.48 -6.71
CA ALA A 29 0.95 -11.30 -6.74
C ALA A 29 1.90 -10.87 -7.87
N GLU A 30 1.37 -10.52 -9.04
CA GLU A 30 2.18 -10.08 -10.18
C GLU A 30 2.98 -8.80 -9.91
N VAL A 31 2.50 -7.91 -9.04
CA VAL A 31 3.23 -6.67 -8.71
C VAL A 31 4.34 -6.89 -7.68
N ALA A 32 4.27 -7.97 -6.91
CA ALA A 32 5.21 -8.25 -5.83
C ALA A 32 6.62 -8.58 -6.34
N GLU A 33 6.72 -9.30 -7.45
CA GLU A 33 8.01 -9.65 -8.07
C GLU A 33 8.74 -8.39 -8.58
N PRO A 34 8.13 -7.51 -9.41
CA PRO A 34 8.74 -6.22 -9.77
C PRO A 34 9.12 -5.36 -8.57
N TRP A 35 8.33 -5.36 -7.50
CA TRP A 35 8.64 -4.60 -6.29
C TRP A 35 9.92 -5.10 -5.62
N SER A 36 10.16 -6.42 -5.52
CA SER A 36 11.41 -6.95 -4.95
C SER A 36 12.68 -6.53 -5.70
N GLN A 37 12.52 -6.03 -6.94
CA GLN A 37 13.59 -5.59 -7.82
C GLN A 37 13.79 -4.06 -7.79
N THR A 38 12.95 -3.30 -7.09
CA THR A 38 13.15 -1.85 -6.91
C THR A 38 14.20 -1.61 -5.82
N GLU A 39 15.01 -0.56 -5.96
CA GLU A 39 16.09 -0.23 -5.02
C GLU A 39 15.57 -0.11 -3.57
N GLU A 40 14.37 0.46 -3.41
CA GLU A 40 13.74 0.71 -2.12
C GLU A 40 13.26 -0.55 -1.40
N LEU A 41 13.05 -1.64 -2.14
CA LEU A 41 12.50 -2.90 -1.65
C LEU A 41 13.42 -4.08 -1.99
N GLU A 42 14.67 -3.79 -2.37
CA GLU A 42 15.66 -4.80 -2.72
C GLU A 42 15.84 -5.77 -1.56
N GLY A 43 15.77 -7.07 -1.85
CA GLY A 43 15.93 -8.13 -0.86
C GLY A 43 14.68 -8.46 -0.06
N ALA A 44 13.54 -7.78 -0.29
CA ALA A 44 12.25 -8.22 0.24
C ALA A 44 11.77 -9.49 -0.47
N ASP A 45 11.19 -10.43 0.28
CA ASP A 45 10.61 -11.65 -0.28
C ASP A 45 9.34 -11.33 -1.09
N PRO A 46 9.25 -11.70 -2.38
CA PRO A 46 8.05 -11.52 -3.19
C PRO A 46 6.78 -12.07 -2.54
N ALA A 47 6.86 -13.18 -1.79
CA ALA A 47 5.70 -13.73 -1.09
C ALA A 47 5.20 -12.80 0.03
N GLN A 48 6.11 -12.14 0.74
CA GLN A 48 5.79 -11.15 1.76
C GLN A 48 5.22 -9.87 1.14
N LEU A 49 5.80 -9.41 0.03
CA LEU A 49 5.28 -8.26 -0.72
C LEU A 49 3.88 -8.51 -1.26
N ALA A 50 3.59 -9.72 -1.75
CA ALA A 50 2.26 -10.11 -2.19
C ALA A 50 1.26 -10.14 -1.03
N ALA A 51 1.66 -10.62 0.16
CA ALA A 51 0.83 -10.58 1.35
C ALA A 51 0.52 -9.13 1.76
N PHE A 52 1.52 -8.26 1.76
CA PHE A 52 1.35 -6.83 2.03
C PHE A 52 0.39 -6.16 1.03
N ALA A 53 0.52 -6.45 -0.27
CA ALA A 53 -0.38 -5.95 -1.30
C ALA A 53 -1.84 -6.38 -1.06
N ARG A 54 -2.06 -7.63 -0.62
CA ARG A 54 -3.40 -8.13 -0.23
C ARG A 54 -3.97 -7.40 0.97
N ASP A 55 -3.16 -7.07 1.96
CA ASP A 55 -3.60 -6.31 3.14
C ASP A 55 -4.01 -4.88 2.77
N LEU A 56 -3.27 -4.22 1.88
CA LEU A 56 -3.64 -2.91 1.35
C LEU A 56 -4.96 -2.98 0.55
N ALA A 57 -5.13 -3.97 -0.31
CA ALA A 57 -6.36 -4.19 -1.05
C ALA A 57 -7.55 -4.46 -0.11
N ALA A 58 -7.36 -5.25 0.94
CA ALA A 58 -8.37 -5.51 1.95
C ALA A 58 -8.75 -4.23 2.73
N LEU A 59 -7.78 -3.39 3.06
CA LEU A 59 -8.02 -2.08 3.67
C LEU A 59 -8.84 -1.17 2.76
N ALA A 60 -8.49 -1.10 1.47
CA ALA A 60 -9.22 -0.31 0.49
C ALA A 60 -10.67 -0.80 0.30
N ARG A 61 -10.90 -2.11 0.28
CA ARG A 61 -12.26 -2.68 0.23
C ARG A 61 -13.10 -2.30 1.45
N ARG A 62 -12.52 -2.33 2.66
CA ARG A 62 -13.22 -1.89 3.88
C ARG A 62 -13.55 -0.41 3.86
N ALA A 63 -12.62 0.43 3.38
CA ALA A 63 -12.85 1.86 3.25
C ALA A 63 -13.99 2.15 2.25
N ALA A 64 -13.96 1.51 1.08
CA ALA A 64 -15.02 1.64 0.08
C ALA A 64 -16.39 1.18 0.60
N ALA A 65 -16.45 0.05 1.32
CA ALA A 65 -17.69 -0.45 1.92
C ALA A 65 -18.28 0.48 3.00
N SER A 66 -17.46 1.37 3.57
CA SER A 66 -17.84 2.30 4.63
C SER A 66 -17.92 3.76 4.16
N ASP A 67 -17.78 4.02 2.85
CA ASP A 67 -17.66 5.38 2.29
C ASP A 67 -16.57 6.24 2.96
N HIS A 68 -15.45 5.60 3.30
CA HIS A 68 -14.30 6.23 3.95
C HIS A 68 -13.17 6.54 2.97
N ARG A 69 -12.37 7.55 3.31
CA ARG A 69 -11.12 7.90 2.64
C ARG A 69 -9.92 7.17 3.26
N LEU A 70 -8.92 6.89 2.45
CA LEU A 70 -7.64 6.36 2.91
C LEU A 70 -6.63 7.49 3.09
N TYR A 71 -5.85 7.39 4.17
CA TYR A 71 -4.76 8.31 4.49
C TYR A 71 -3.51 7.50 4.82
N CYS A 72 -2.35 8.00 4.39
CA CYS A 72 -1.05 7.46 4.74
C CYS A 72 -0.38 8.40 5.74
N TRP A 73 0.00 7.85 6.89
CA TRP A 73 0.86 8.55 7.83
C TRP A 73 2.30 8.21 7.51
N THR A 74 3.12 9.24 7.27
CA THR A 74 4.54 9.07 6.96
C THR A 74 5.40 10.04 7.75
N SER A 75 6.67 9.68 7.90
CA SER A 75 7.73 10.50 8.47
C SER A 75 8.77 10.69 7.38
N ILE A 76 9.16 11.94 7.15
CA ILE A 76 10.24 12.31 6.22
C ILE A 76 11.52 12.57 6.99
#